data_AF-A0A7C3LF88-F1
#
_entry.id   AF-A0A7C3LF88-F1
#
_cell.length_a   1.000
_cell.length_b   1.000
_cell.length_c   1.000
_cell.angle_alpha   90.00
_cell.angle_beta   90.00
_cell.angle_gamma   90.00
#
_symmetry.space_group_name_H-M   'P 1'
#
loop_
_entity.id
_entity.type
_entity.pdbx_description
1 polymer ?
#
loop_
_entity_poly.entity_id
_entity_poly.type
_entity_poly.pdbx_seq_one_letter_code
_entity_poly.pdbx_strand_id
1 'polypeptide(L)'
;MKKIFGALIALAMVATLTACGKPPVEEINATKASVEAAAGEGAAKYVADDYKKVNDELNAALAEVKVQEEKWFKNFDKAKQLLATAKADAEALKAKTVTVKEELKKKAGEDLVAAQTAVADAKALVEKAPKGKGTAADIEQMKADVAGLEAALTEIQPLIDSGEYVA
;
A
#
# COMPACT_ATOMS: atom_id res chain seq x y z
N MET A 1 4.42 5.75 64.00
CA MET A 1 3.72 5.68 62.70
C MET A 1 3.70 7.00 61.89
N LYS A 2 3.76 8.20 62.51
CA LYS A 2 3.76 9.49 61.75
C LYS A 2 5.06 9.82 60.99
N LYS A 3 6.21 9.23 61.36
CA LYS A 3 7.52 9.53 60.71
C LYS A 3 7.80 8.71 59.45
N ILE A 4 7.02 7.66 59.20
CA ILE A 4 7.20 6.75 58.04
C ILE A 4 6.36 7.23 56.84
N PHE A 5 5.25 7.92 57.13
CA PHE A 5 4.37 8.51 56.12
C PHE A 5 5.01 9.71 55.40
N GLY A 6 5.85 10.49 56.09
CA GLY A 6 6.58 11.61 55.47
C GLY A 6 7.71 11.16 54.52
N ALA A 7 8.34 10.02 54.80
CA ALA A 7 9.44 9.49 53.97
C ALA A 7 8.94 8.87 52.65
N LEU A 8 7.74 8.27 52.65
CA LEU A 8 7.10 7.72 51.44
C LEU A 8 6.59 8.83 50.50
N ILE A 9 6.13 9.96 51.04
CA ILE A 9 5.68 11.11 50.24
C ILE A 9 6.89 11.86 49.65
N ALA A 10 8.01 11.95 50.38
CA ALA A 10 9.24 12.54 49.86
C ALA A 10 9.87 11.69 48.73
N LEU A 11 9.80 10.36 48.81
CA LEU A 11 10.33 9.46 47.78
C LEU A 11 9.45 9.44 46.50
N ALA A 12 8.14 9.67 46.64
CA ALA A 12 7.23 9.82 45.50
C ALA A 12 7.42 11.14 44.73
N MET A 13 7.90 12.21 45.38
CA MET A 13 8.25 13.47 44.69
C MET A 13 9.63 13.44 44.01
N VAL A 14 10.51 12.50 44.36
CA VAL A 14 11.81 12.33 43.69
C VAL A 14 11.70 11.41 42.46
N ALA A 15 10.64 10.58 42.39
CA ALA A 15 10.37 9.74 41.23
C ALA A 15 9.83 10.49 40.00
N THR A 16 9.40 11.76 40.15
CA THR A 16 9.02 12.62 39.00
C THR A 16 10.21 13.39 38.41
N LEU A 17 11.38 13.33 39.04
CA LEU A 17 12.61 13.97 38.55
C LEU A 17 13.40 13.09 37.57
N THR A 18 12.94 11.85 37.29
CA THR A 18 13.48 11.01 36.21
C THR A 18 12.70 11.11 34.90
N ALA A 19 11.73 12.03 34.78
CA ALA A 19 11.16 12.44 33.50
C ALA A 19 12.13 13.29 32.65
N CYS A 20 13.44 13.05 32.80
CA CYS A 20 14.40 13.41 31.76
C CYS A 20 14.00 12.59 30.53
N GLY A 21 13.15 13.19 29.67
CA GLY A 21 12.39 12.51 28.65
C GLY A 21 13.29 11.60 27.83
N LYS A 22 13.08 10.28 27.92
CA LYS A 22 13.77 9.35 27.05
C LYS A 22 13.11 9.44 25.67
N PRO A 23 13.89 9.44 24.57
CA PRO A 23 13.33 9.39 23.23
C PRO A 23 12.35 8.20 23.06
N PRO A 24 11.27 8.36 22.27
CA PRO A 24 10.22 7.36 22.10
C PRO A 24 10.65 6.23 21.13
N VAL A 25 11.72 5.51 21.49
CA VAL A 25 12.36 4.51 20.61
C VAL A 25 11.42 3.35 20.28
N GLU A 26 10.61 2.90 21.24
CA GLU A 26 9.65 1.82 21.02
C GLU A 26 8.58 2.23 20.00
N GLU A 27 8.03 3.44 20.14
CA GLU A 27 7.04 3.99 19.23
C GLU A 27 7.63 4.23 17.83
N ILE A 28 8.88 4.69 17.73
CA ILE A 28 9.60 4.83 16.44
C ILE A 28 9.70 3.47 15.74
N ASN A 29 10.18 2.46 16.45
CA ASN A 29 10.39 1.13 15.88
C ASN A 29 9.05 0.48 15.47
N ALA A 30 8.02 0.62 16.31
CA ALA A 30 6.69 0.12 15.99
C ALA A 30 6.09 0.81 14.76
N THR A 31 6.26 2.13 14.63
CA THR A 31 5.80 2.88 13.47
C THR A 31 6.52 2.45 12.20
N LYS A 32 7.86 2.34 12.24
CA LYS A 32 8.67 1.86 11.12
C LYS A 32 8.25 0.46 10.67
N ALA A 33 8.05 -0.46 11.61
CA ALA A 33 7.57 -1.81 11.32
C ALA A 33 6.21 -1.80 10.62
N SER A 34 5.27 -0.92 11.00
CA SER A 34 3.99 -0.76 10.31
C SER A 34 4.16 -0.21 8.88
N VAL A 35 5.06 0.75 8.67
CA VAL A 35 5.37 1.28 7.32
C VAL A 35 6.01 0.20 6.44
N GLU A 36 6.95 -0.57 6.97
CA GLU A 36 7.58 -1.70 6.29
C GLU A 36 6.57 -2.80 5.96
N ALA A 37 5.62 -3.08 6.87
CA ALA A 37 4.54 -4.03 6.61
C ALA A 37 3.64 -3.57 5.46
N ALA A 38 3.30 -2.28 5.37
CA ALA A 38 2.58 -1.73 4.23
C ALA A 38 3.41 -1.80 2.93
N ALA A 39 4.70 -1.48 3.00
CA ALA A 39 5.62 -1.58 1.87
C ALA A 39 5.71 -3.03 1.34
N GLY A 40 5.77 -4.01 2.23
CA GLY A 40 5.78 -5.44 1.89
C GLY A 40 4.52 -5.93 1.17
N GLU A 41 3.37 -5.30 1.41
CA GLU A 41 2.14 -5.56 0.64
C GLU A 41 2.16 -4.91 -0.76
N GLY A 42 3.12 -4.03 -1.02
CA GLY A 42 3.27 -3.29 -2.28
C GLY A 42 2.69 -1.87 -2.23
N ALA A 43 2.57 -1.25 -1.04
CA ALA A 43 1.97 0.09 -0.91
C ALA A 43 2.61 1.14 -1.83
N ALA A 44 3.93 1.08 -2.03
CA ALA A 44 4.64 1.98 -2.94
C ALA A 44 4.20 1.84 -4.42
N LYS A 45 3.73 0.65 -4.83
CA LYS A 45 3.25 0.37 -6.20
C LYS A 45 1.75 0.65 -6.34
N TYR A 46 0.95 0.25 -5.36
CA TYR A 46 -0.52 0.26 -5.48
C TYR A 46 -1.21 1.49 -4.90
N VAL A 47 -0.57 2.18 -3.95
CA VAL A 47 -1.12 3.35 -3.24
C VAL A 47 -0.01 4.35 -2.92
N ALA A 48 0.75 4.72 -3.97
CA ALA A 48 1.98 5.51 -3.85
C ALA A 48 1.82 6.84 -3.10
N ASP A 49 0.74 7.56 -3.35
CA ASP A 49 0.46 8.86 -2.71
C ASP A 49 0.24 8.70 -1.19
N ASP A 50 -0.54 7.69 -0.78
CA ASP A 50 -0.76 7.41 0.65
C ASP A 50 0.52 6.86 1.31
N TYR A 51 1.29 6.04 0.60
CA TYR A 51 2.59 5.57 1.07
C TYR A 51 3.56 6.73 1.28
N LYS A 52 3.57 7.71 0.37
CA LYS A 52 4.35 8.94 0.56
C LYS A 52 3.86 9.73 1.77
N LYS A 53 2.55 9.92 1.92
CA LYS A 53 1.95 10.63 3.07
C LYS A 53 2.39 10.04 4.41
N VAL A 54 2.30 8.72 4.56
CA VAL A 54 2.71 8.03 5.79
C VAL A 54 4.22 8.16 6.06
N ASN A 55 5.06 8.12 5.02
CA ASN A 55 6.50 8.37 5.17
C ASN A 55 6.78 9.82 5.60
N ASP A 56 6.06 10.79 5.05
CA ASP A 56 6.19 12.21 5.44
C ASP A 56 5.79 12.40 6.91
N GLU A 57 4.74 11.74 7.38
CA GLU A 57 4.29 11.76 8.79
C GLU A 57 5.33 11.15 9.74
N LEU A 58 5.90 9.99 9.38
CA LEU A 58 6.99 9.37 10.13
C LEU A 58 8.20 10.31 10.19
N ASN A 59 8.57 10.94 9.08
CA ASN A 59 9.68 11.88 9.03
C ASN A 59 9.43 13.13 9.90
N ALA A 60 8.21 13.67 9.89
CA ALA A 60 7.82 14.77 10.76
C ALA A 60 7.93 14.39 12.24
N ALA A 61 7.51 13.17 12.61
CA ALA A 61 7.64 12.66 13.96
C ALA A 61 9.12 12.52 14.39
N LEU A 62 9.96 11.98 13.51
CA LEU A 62 11.41 11.85 13.75
C LEU A 62 12.11 13.22 13.84
N ALA A 63 11.67 14.20 13.06
CA ALA A 63 12.18 15.57 13.15
C ALA A 63 11.84 16.21 14.51
N GLU A 64 10.62 16.02 15.01
CA GLU A 64 10.22 16.49 16.34
C GLU A 64 11.07 15.82 17.44
N VAL A 65 11.36 14.52 17.34
CA VAL A 65 12.26 13.83 18.29
C VAL A 65 13.62 14.53 18.32
N LYS A 66 14.23 14.80 17.17
CA LYS A 66 15.53 15.49 17.10
C LYS A 66 15.49 16.88 17.72
N VAL A 67 14.45 17.67 17.43
CA VAL A 67 14.26 19.01 18.03
C VAL A 67 14.18 18.93 19.56
N GLN A 68 13.55 17.88 20.10
CA GLN A 68 13.43 17.68 21.54
C GLN A 68 14.74 17.18 22.16
N GLU A 69 15.56 16.43 21.42
CA GLU A 69 16.87 15.97 21.88
C GLU A 69 17.87 17.11 22.11
N GLU A 70 17.73 18.21 21.36
CA GLU A 70 18.56 19.43 21.48
C GLU A 70 18.17 20.33 22.67
N LYS A 71 16.98 20.14 23.25
CA LYS A 71 16.50 20.98 24.36
C LYS A 71 17.05 20.54 25.72
N TRP A 72 17.23 21.52 26.61
CA TRP A 72 17.64 21.28 28.00
C TRP A 72 16.53 20.60 28.83
N PHE A 73 15.27 20.99 28.59
CA PHE A 73 14.08 20.36 29.16
C PHE A 73 13.31 19.66 28.05
N LYS A 74 13.57 18.35 27.88
CA LYS A 74 13.01 17.55 26.79
C LYS A 74 11.55 17.18 27.07
N ASN A 75 10.67 17.33 26.07
CA ASN A 75 9.31 16.82 26.11
C ASN A 75 9.00 16.09 24.80
N PHE A 76 8.82 14.77 24.87
CA PHE A 76 8.55 13.94 23.69
C PHE A 76 7.06 13.67 23.45
N ASP A 77 6.13 14.32 24.16
CA ASP A 77 4.69 14.03 24.07
C ASP A 77 4.16 14.31 22.65
N LYS A 78 4.59 15.43 22.05
CA LYS A 78 4.24 15.75 20.66
C LYS A 78 4.81 14.71 19.68
N ALA A 79 6.06 14.29 19.87
CA ALA A 79 6.66 13.25 19.04
C ALA A 79 5.91 11.92 19.16
N LYS A 80 5.52 11.53 20.38
CA LYS A 80 4.71 10.32 20.63
C LYS A 80 3.35 10.39 19.97
N GLN A 81 2.69 11.56 20.02
CA GLN A 81 1.42 11.76 19.33
C GLN A 81 1.58 11.63 17.80
N LEU A 82 2.61 12.25 17.22
CA LEU A 82 2.89 12.14 15.79
C LEU A 82 3.20 10.68 15.38
N LEU A 83 3.97 9.95 16.19
CA LEU A 83 4.25 8.52 15.96
C LEU A 83 2.98 7.67 16.07
N ALA A 84 2.10 7.95 17.04
CA ALA A 84 0.83 7.23 17.18
C ALA A 84 -0.07 7.43 15.94
N THR A 85 -0.16 8.66 15.42
CA THR A 85 -0.87 8.96 14.18
C THR A 85 -0.24 8.26 12.98
N ALA A 86 1.07 8.42 12.78
CA ALA A 86 1.78 7.79 11.67
C ALA A 86 1.67 6.25 11.69
N LYS A 87 1.67 5.63 12.88
CA LYS A 87 1.47 4.19 13.03
C LYS A 87 0.07 3.75 12.63
N ALA A 88 -0.97 4.48 13.07
CA ALA A 88 -2.34 4.18 12.71
C ALA A 88 -2.57 4.34 11.20
N ASP A 89 -2.04 5.40 10.60
CA ASP A 89 -2.13 5.63 9.16
C ASP A 89 -1.34 4.58 8.36
N ALA A 90 -0.19 4.11 8.87
CA ALA A 90 0.55 2.99 8.27
C ALA A 90 -0.22 1.66 8.32
N GLU A 91 -0.91 1.37 9.42
CA GLU A 91 -1.77 0.18 9.54
C GLU A 91 -2.99 0.27 8.60
N ALA A 92 -3.61 1.44 8.50
CA ALA A 92 -4.69 1.70 7.55
C ALA A 92 -4.21 1.59 6.09
N LEU A 93 -3.00 2.09 5.80
CA LEU A 93 -2.37 1.98 4.49
C LEU A 93 -2.16 0.53 4.07
N LYS A 94 -1.71 -0.33 5.00
CA LYS A 94 -1.57 -1.77 4.72
C LYS A 94 -2.92 -2.37 4.31
N ALA A 95 -3.97 -2.10 5.09
CA ALA A 95 -5.32 -2.59 4.77
C ALA A 95 -5.80 -2.08 3.41
N LYS A 96 -5.64 -0.78 3.14
CA LYS A 96 -5.98 -0.15 1.85
C LYS A 96 -5.24 -0.81 0.69
N THR A 97 -3.94 -1.09 0.86
CA THR A 97 -3.12 -1.74 -0.18
C THR A 97 -3.68 -3.11 -0.54
N VAL A 98 -4.07 -3.92 0.45
CA VAL A 98 -4.68 -5.23 0.23
C VAL A 98 -6.00 -5.08 -0.53
N THR A 99 -6.88 -4.18 -0.08
CA THR A 99 -8.17 -3.94 -0.74
C THR A 99 -7.99 -3.50 -2.20
N VAL A 100 -7.10 -2.55 -2.48
CA VAL A 100 -6.81 -2.09 -3.85
C VAL A 100 -6.31 -3.23 -4.72
N LYS A 101 -5.45 -4.12 -4.20
CA LYS A 101 -4.98 -5.30 -4.94
C LYS A 101 -6.10 -6.27 -5.28
N GLU A 102 -7.03 -6.50 -4.35
CA GLU A 102 -8.19 -7.36 -4.59
C GLU A 102 -9.15 -6.76 -5.63
N GLU A 103 -9.39 -5.46 -5.57
CA GLU A 103 -10.19 -4.73 -6.56
C GLU A 103 -9.56 -4.79 -7.95
N LEU A 104 -8.25 -4.58 -8.04
CA LEU A 104 -7.51 -4.67 -9.29
C LEU A 104 -7.49 -6.09 -9.86
N LYS A 105 -7.34 -7.11 -9.01
CA LYS A 105 -7.45 -8.51 -9.43
C LYS A 105 -8.82 -8.80 -10.04
N LYS A 106 -9.89 -8.38 -9.36
CA LYS A 106 -11.26 -8.56 -9.83
C LYS A 106 -11.47 -7.85 -11.16
N LYS A 107 -11.03 -6.58 -11.26
CA LYS A 107 -11.15 -5.80 -12.49
C LYS A 107 -10.38 -6.45 -13.66
N ALA A 108 -9.15 -6.91 -13.43
CA ALA A 108 -8.36 -7.57 -14.47
C ALA A 108 -9.03 -8.86 -14.98
N GLY A 109 -9.65 -9.63 -14.07
CA GLY A 109 -10.44 -10.80 -14.45
C GLY A 109 -11.69 -10.45 -15.27
N GLU A 110 -12.41 -9.40 -14.88
CA GLU A 110 -13.57 -8.88 -15.64
C GLU A 110 -13.15 -8.40 -17.04
N ASP A 111 -12.05 -7.66 -17.14
CA ASP A 111 -11.50 -7.17 -18.41
C ASP A 111 -11.05 -8.34 -19.31
N LEU A 112 -10.45 -9.39 -18.75
CA LEU A 112 -10.07 -10.60 -19.50
C LEU A 112 -11.29 -11.32 -20.09
N VAL A 113 -12.34 -11.52 -19.29
CA VAL A 113 -13.59 -12.14 -19.77
C VAL A 113 -14.25 -11.30 -20.86
N ALA A 114 -14.28 -9.98 -20.69
CA ALA A 114 -14.80 -9.05 -21.70
C ALA A 114 -13.99 -9.13 -23.01
N ALA A 115 -12.66 -9.18 -22.92
CA ALA A 115 -11.78 -9.31 -24.08
C ALA A 115 -11.96 -10.66 -24.79
N GLN A 116 -12.06 -11.77 -24.04
CA GLN A 116 -12.34 -13.10 -24.59
C GLN A 116 -13.69 -13.14 -25.34
N THR A 117 -14.72 -12.52 -24.76
CA THR A 117 -16.04 -12.41 -25.41
C THR A 117 -15.96 -11.61 -26.70
N ALA A 118 -15.29 -10.44 -26.68
CA ALA A 118 -15.14 -9.60 -27.86
C ALA A 118 -14.36 -10.29 -28.99
N VAL A 119 -13.30 -11.04 -28.66
CA VAL A 119 -12.52 -11.81 -29.64
C VAL A 119 -13.33 -12.98 -30.21
N ALA A 120 -14.12 -13.68 -29.38
CA ALA A 120 -15.03 -14.73 -29.84
C ALA A 120 -16.11 -14.19 -30.79
N ASP A 121 -16.71 -13.03 -30.47
CA ASP A 121 -17.67 -12.36 -31.33
C ASP A 121 -17.04 -11.90 -32.66
N ALA A 122 -15.83 -11.32 -32.60
CA ALA A 122 -15.08 -10.92 -33.79
C ALA A 122 -14.79 -12.13 -34.69
N LYS A 123 -14.37 -13.26 -34.10
CA LYS A 123 -14.17 -14.52 -34.82
C LYS A 123 -15.44 -14.98 -35.53
N ALA A 124 -16.57 -14.99 -34.83
CA ALA A 124 -17.86 -15.39 -35.40
C ALA A 124 -18.32 -14.46 -36.54
N LEU A 125 -18.01 -13.15 -36.47
CA LEU A 125 -18.30 -12.20 -37.55
C LEU A 125 -17.39 -12.41 -38.76
N VAL A 126 -16.08 -12.62 -38.54
CA VAL A 126 -15.10 -12.90 -39.61
C VAL A 126 -15.43 -14.21 -40.33
N GLU A 127 -15.89 -15.23 -39.61
CA GLU A 127 -16.34 -16.50 -40.21
C GLU A 127 -17.57 -16.33 -41.12
N LYS A 128 -18.46 -15.38 -40.79
CA LYS A 128 -19.67 -15.07 -41.57
C LYS A 128 -19.43 -14.05 -42.67
N ALA A 129 -18.27 -13.40 -42.73
CA ALA A 129 -17.99 -12.33 -43.67
C ALA A 129 -18.02 -12.86 -45.14
N PRO A 130 -18.67 -12.13 -46.07
CA PRO A 130 -18.77 -12.55 -47.46
C PRO A 130 -17.41 -12.50 -48.16
N LYS A 131 -16.97 -13.65 -48.69
CA LYS A 131 -15.69 -13.79 -49.40
C LYS A 131 -15.87 -13.54 -50.89
N GLY A 132 -15.52 -12.33 -51.32
CA GLY A 132 -15.42 -11.95 -52.73
C GLY A 132 -13.97 -11.72 -53.15
N LYS A 133 -13.72 -11.56 -54.46
CA LYS A 133 -12.36 -11.32 -55.01
C LYS A 133 -11.67 -10.10 -54.39
N GLY A 134 -12.44 -9.09 -53.98
CA GLY A 134 -11.92 -7.86 -53.37
C GLY A 134 -11.74 -7.91 -51.84
N THR A 135 -12.38 -8.85 -51.14
CA THR A 135 -12.38 -8.91 -49.66
C THR A 135 -11.65 -10.13 -49.11
N ALA A 136 -11.25 -11.08 -49.96
CA ALA A 136 -10.63 -12.32 -49.54
C ALA A 136 -9.32 -12.11 -48.76
N ALA A 137 -8.46 -11.19 -49.23
CA ALA A 137 -7.20 -10.89 -48.57
C ALA A 137 -7.42 -10.25 -47.19
N ASP A 138 -8.34 -9.29 -47.10
CA ASP A 138 -8.67 -8.61 -45.84
C ASP A 138 -9.27 -9.59 -44.83
N ILE A 139 -10.16 -10.49 -45.25
CA ILE A 139 -10.76 -11.51 -44.38
C ILE A 139 -9.70 -12.49 -43.86
N GLU A 140 -8.73 -12.90 -44.69
CA GLU A 140 -7.62 -13.74 -44.22
C GLU A 140 -6.73 -13.00 -43.23
N GLN A 141 -6.45 -11.71 -43.44
CA GLN A 141 -5.72 -10.89 -42.46
C GLN A 141 -6.49 -10.78 -41.14
N MET A 142 -7.79 -10.50 -41.18
CA MET A 142 -8.62 -10.41 -39.97
C MET A 142 -8.64 -11.72 -39.18
N LYS A 143 -8.63 -12.88 -39.85
CA LYS A 143 -8.49 -14.18 -39.17
C LYS A 143 -7.14 -14.32 -38.48
N ALA A 144 -6.06 -13.90 -39.14
CA ALA A 144 -4.73 -13.94 -38.55
C ALA A 144 -4.65 -13.03 -37.32
N ASP A 145 -5.23 -11.83 -37.38
CA ASP A 145 -5.30 -10.91 -36.26
C ASP A 145 -6.12 -11.49 -35.09
N VAL A 146 -7.30 -12.06 -35.36
CA VAL A 146 -8.12 -12.75 -34.36
C VAL A 146 -7.34 -13.90 -33.71
N ALA A 147 -6.65 -14.73 -34.50
CA ALA A 147 -5.83 -15.82 -33.96
C ALA A 147 -4.67 -15.31 -33.09
N GLY A 148 -4.05 -14.18 -33.47
CA GLY A 148 -3.03 -13.51 -32.67
C GLY A 148 -3.58 -12.99 -31.33
N LEU A 149 -4.79 -12.41 -31.35
CA LEU A 149 -5.48 -11.98 -30.13
C LEU A 149 -5.86 -13.16 -29.24
N GLU A 150 -6.40 -14.25 -29.80
CA GLU A 150 -6.70 -15.48 -29.06
C GLU A 150 -5.44 -15.99 -28.34
N ALA A 151 -4.29 -16.03 -29.02
CA ALA A 151 -3.02 -16.43 -28.43
C ALA A 151 -2.59 -15.48 -27.29
N ALA A 152 -2.61 -14.16 -27.52
CA ALA A 152 -2.23 -13.17 -26.52
C ALA A 152 -3.12 -13.23 -25.26
N LEU A 153 -4.43 -13.46 -25.41
CA LEU A 153 -5.35 -13.58 -24.28
C LEU A 153 -5.03 -14.79 -23.38
N THR A 154 -4.38 -15.84 -23.89
CA THR A 154 -3.95 -16.97 -23.05
C THR A 154 -2.82 -16.61 -22.09
N GLU A 155 -2.04 -15.58 -22.39
CA GLU A 155 -0.91 -15.13 -21.57
C GLU A 155 -1.36 -14.24 -20.40
N ILE A 156 -2.57 -13.66 -20.46
CA ILE A 156 -3.04 -12.68 -19.48
C ILE A 156 -3.43 -13.34 -18.15
N GLN A 157 -4.07 -14.51 -18.16
CA GLN A 157 -4.49 -15.19 -16.92
C GLN A 157 -3.31 -15.48 -15.98
N PRO A 158 -2.17 -16.03 -16.45
CA PRO A 158 -0.96 -16.15 -15.63
C PRO A 158 -0.44 -14.83 -15.05
N LEU A 159 -0.54 -13.72 -15.78
CA LEU A 159 -0.11 -12.40 -15.30
C LEU A 159 -1.02 -11.91 -14.15
N ILE A 160 -2.33 -12.08 -14.29
CA ILE A 160 -3.30 -11.80 -13.22
C ILE A 160 -2.98 -12.65 -11.99
N ASP A 161 -2.70 -13.94 -12.17
CA ASP A 161 -2.40 -14.85 -11.06
C ASP A 161 -1.05 -14.53 -10.39
N SER A 162 -0.10 -13.96 -11.13
CA SER A 162 1.19 -13.49 -10.60
C SER A 162 1.11 -12.20 -9.79
N GLY A 163 -0.04 -11.52 -9.80
CA GLY A 163 -0.25 -10.29 -9.05
C GLY A 163 0.30 -9.03 -9.74
N GLU A 164 0.52 -9.08 -11.04
CA GLU A 164 0.95 -7.93 -11.86
C GLU A 164 -0.28 -7.19 -12.40
N TYR A 165 -0.92 -6.38 -11.56
CA TYR A 165 -2.15 -5.67 -11.93
C TYR A 165 -1.96 -4.24 -12.43
N VAL A 166 -0.78 -3.67 -12.22
CA VAL A 166 -0.42 -2.31 -12.67
C VAL A 166 0.94 -2.37 -13.36
N ALA A 167 1.05 -1.63 -14.47
CA ALA A 167 2.26 -1.50 -15.26
C ALA A 167 3.31 -0.61 -14.59
#